data_AF-A0A4Y2RWR1-F1
#
_entry.id   AF-A0A4Y2RWR1-F1
#
_cell.length_a   1.000
_cell.length_b   1.000
_cell.length_c   1.000
_cell.angle_alpha   90.00
_cell.angle_beta   90.00
_cell.angle_gamma   90.00
#
_symmetry.space_group_name_H-M   'P 1'
#
loop_
_entity.id
_entity.type
_entity.pdbx_description
1 polymer ?
#
loop_
_entity_poly.entity_id
_entity_poly.type
_entity_poly.pdbx_seq_one_letter_code
_entity_poly.pdbx_strand_id
1 'polypeptide(L)'
;GASKLTREDIERVFNLYDRDRNGTIENEELKGFLKDLLELVKKDYDAQDLEEFQEAILRGCDFNKDGKINKKELTMILLALAKHSQEDDVK
;
A
#
# COMPACT_ATOMS: atom_id res chain seq x y z
N GLY A 1 -13.17 -15.09 -12.52
CA GLY A 1 -11.78 -15.34 -12.90
C GLY A 1 -10.91 -14.38 -12.15
N ALA A 2 -10.27 -14.82 -11.07
CA ALA A 2 -9.42 -13.96 -10.26
C ALA A 2 -8.10 -13.74 -11.00
N SER A 3 -7.96 -12.59 -11.65
CA SER A 3 -6.68 -12.17 -12.22
C SER A 3 -5.67 -12.10 -11.08
N LYS A 4 -4.77 -13.09 -11.02
CA LYS A 4 -3.64 -13.08 -10.09
C LYS A 4 -2.92 -11.75 -10.30
N LEU A 5 -2.88 -10.90 -9.27
CA LEU A 5 -2.09 -9.67 -9.32
C LEU A 5 -0.65 -10.08 -9.68
N THR A 6 -0.20 -9.73 -10.88
CA THR A 6 1.12 -10.15 -11.34
C THR A 6 2.17 -9.19 -10.81
N ARG A 7 3.43 -9.64 -10.82
CA ARG A 7 4.55 -8.77 -10.46
C ARG A 7 4.59 -7.50 -11.32
N GLU A 8 4.20 -7.62 -12.59
CA GLU A 8 4.08 -6.48 -13.51
C GLU A 8 2.99 -5.49 -13.11
N ASP A 9 1.83 -5.96 -12.62
CA ASP A 9 0.77 -5.07 -12.14
C ASP A 9 1.22 -4.33 -10.88
N ILE A 10 1.90 -5.03 -9.97
CA ILE A 10 2.49 -4.44 -8.77
C ILE A 10 3.55 -3.40 -9.18
N GLU A 11 4.38 -3.70 -10.17
CA GLU A 11 5.39 -2.78 -10.72
C GLU A 11 4.78 -1.54 -11.34
N ARG A 12 3.66 -1.67 -12.08
CA ARG A 12 2.98 -0.51 -12.65
C ARG A 12 2.40 0.39 -11.56
N VAL A 13 1.76 -0.19 -10.54
CA VAL A 13 1.23 0.58 -9.41
C VAL A 13 2.38 1.23 -8.63
N PHE A 14 3.44 0.48 -8.36
CA PHE A 14 4.61 1.00 -7.65
C PHE A 14 5.24 2.18 -8.40
N ASN A 15 5.51 2.02 -9.71
CA ASN A 15 6.08 3.08 -10.55
C ASN A 15 5.15 4.28 -10.76
N LEU A 16 3.86 4.15 -10.47
CA LEU A 16 2.92 5.27 -10.53
C LEU A 16 3.13 6.23 -9.36
N TYR A 17 3.48 5.69 -8.19
CA TYR A 17 3.68 6.45 -6.96
C TYR A 17 5.15 6.78 -6.69
N ASP A 18 6.08 5.87 -7.02
CA ASP A 18 7.54 6.07 -7.02
C ASP A 18 7.94 6.97 -8.21
N ARG A 19 7.68 8.28 -8.04
CA ARG A 19 7.99 9.34 -8.98
C ARG A 19 9.50 9.52 -9.14
N ASP A 20 10.25 9.36 -8.06
CA ASP A 20 11.70 9.53 -8.10
C ASP A 20 12.47 8.26 -8.51
N ARG A 21 11.76 7.12 -8.59
CA ARG A 21 12.27 5.82 -9.05
C ARG A 21 13.44 5.31 -8.21
N ASN A 22 13.43 5.59 -6.92
CA ASN A 22 14.40 5.04 -5.97
C ASN A 22 14.08 3.58 -5.58
N GLY A 23 12.90 3.06 -5.94
CA GLY A 23 12.44 1.72 -5.58
C GLY A 23 11.75 1.61 -4.22
N THR A 24 11.40 2.75 -3.60
CA THR A 24 10.86 2.92 -2.25
C THR A 24 9.88 4.09 -2.19
N ILE A 25 8.59 3.85 -1.91
CA ILE A 25 7.61 4.92 -1.76
C ILE A 25 7.83 5.58 -0.40
N GLU A 26 8.29 6.83 -0.39
CA GLU A 26 8.66 7.54 0.84
C GLU A 26 8.24 9.01 0.86
N ASN A 27 8.29 9.64 2.04
CA ASN A 27 8.03 11.07 2.25
C ASN A 27 6.73 11.58 1.58
N GLU A 28 6.87 12.39 0.54
CA GLU A 28 5.77 13.01 -0.19
C GLU A 28 5.00 12.01 -1.06
N GLU A 29 5.67 10.97 -1.56
CA GLU A 29 5.05 9.92 -2.38
C GLU A 29 4.14 9.05 -1.51
N LEU A 30 4.62 8.67 -0.32
CA LEU A 30 3.84 7.92 0.64
C LEU A 30 2.65 8.76 1.14
N LYS A 31 2.88 10.04 1.46
CA LYS A 31 1.79 10.95 1.83
C LYS A 31 0.75 11.10 0.72
N GLY A 32 1.18 11.21 -0.54
CA GLY A 32 0.27 11.27 -1.69
C GLY A 32 -0.57 10.01 -1.82
N PHE A 33 0.07 8.84 -1.77
CA PHE A 33 -0.61 7.54 -1.82
C PHE A 33 -1.63 7.38 -0.69
N LEU A 34 -1.23 7.70 0.54
CA LEU A 34 -2.11 7.61 1.72
C LEU A 34 -3.26 8.60 1.61
N LYS A 35 -3.01 9.80 1.10
CA LYS A 35 -4.04 10.82 0.91
C LYS A 35 -5.10 10.37 -0.10
N ASP A 36 -4.68 9.83 -1.24
CA ASP A 36 -5.60 9.25 -2.23
C ASP A 36 -6.39 8.07 -1.65
N LEU A 37 -5.74 7.18 -0.89
CA LEU A 37 -6.43 6.07 -0.22
C LEU A 37 -7.43 6.56 0.83
N LEU A 38 -7.02 7.54 1.64
CA LEU A 38 -7.84 8.09 2.71
C LEU A 38 -9.05 8.80 2.13
N GLU A 39 -8.89 9.55 1.03
CA GLU A 39 -9.99 10.23 0.33
C GLU A 39 -11.02 9.25 -0.25
N LEU A 40 -10.59 8.03 -0.64
CA LEU A 40 -11.49 6.95 -1.05
C LEU A 40 -12.30 6.35 0.12
N VAL A 41 -11.72 6.33 1.33
CA VAL A 41 -12.34 5.73 2.52
C VAL A 41 -13.17 6.75 3.32
N LYS A 42 -12.65 7.98 3.44
CA LYS A 42 -13.17 9.05 4.29
C LYS A 42 -12.91 10.39 3.59
N LYS A 43 -13.98 11.11 3.24
CA LYS A 43 -13.88 12.41 2.54
C LYS A 43 -13.47 13.58 3.43
N ASP A 44 -13.69 13.47 4.74
CA ASP A 44 -13.49 14.52 5.73
C ASP A 44 -12.42 14.04 6.72
N TYR A 45 -11.15 14.13 6.33
CA TYR A 45 -10.01 13.72 7.14
C TYR A 45 -9.15 14.92 7.51
N ASP A 46 -8.58 14.90 8.71
CA ASP A 46 -7.62 15.89 9.17
C ASP A 46 -6.18 15.37 9.08
N ALA A 47 -5.20 16.24 9.35
CA ALA A 47 -3.79 15.87 9.38
C ALA A 47 -3.51 14.72 10.37
N GLN A 48 -4.27 14.66 11.47
CA GLN A 48 -4.15 13.59 12.45
C GLN A 48 -4.68 12.24 11.92
N ASP A 49 -5.83 12.22 11.25
CA ASP A 49 -6.35 10.99 10.60
C ASP A 49 -5.33 10.45 9.58
N LEU A 50 -4.69 11.35 8.83
CA LEU A 50 -3.65 10.96 7.87
C LEU A 50 -2.42 10.35 8.56
N GLU A 51 -1.98 10.91 9.69
CA GLU A 51 -0.85 10.39 10.46
C GLU A 51 -1.17 9.04 11.11
N GLU A 52 -2.36 8.89 11.72
CA GLU A 52 -2.82 7.61 12.27
C GLU A 52 -2.97 6.54 11.17
N PHE A 53 -3.50 6.93 10.01
CA PHE A 53 -3.61 6.02 8.87
C PHE A 53 -2.25 5.64 8.30
N GLN A 54 -1.32 6.59 8.22
CA GLN A 54 0.07 6.34 7.85
C GLN A 54 0.70 5.33 8.80
N GLU A 55 0.60 5.54 10.12
CA GLU A 55 1.13 4.61 11.11
C GLU A 55 0.46 3.25 11.04
N ALA A 56 -0.85 3.17 10.82
CA ALA A 56 -1.56 1.91 10.68
C ALA A 56 -1.09 1.12 9.45
N ILE A 57 -0.94 1.80 8.31
CA ILE A 57 -0.40 1.21 7.08
C ILE A 57 1.04 0.77 7.30
N LEU A 58 1.92 1.65 7.77
CA LEU A 58 3.31 1.30 8.06
C LEU A 58 3.37 0.11 9.03
N ARG A 59 2.61 0.10 10.12
CA ARG A 59 2.62 -1.02 11.07
C ARG A 59 2.22 -2.36 10.44
N GLY A 60 1.36 -2.36 9.43
CA GLY A 60 0.98 -3.57 8.68
C GLY A 60 1.89 -3.89 7.48
N CYS A 61 2.59 -2.89 6.95
CA CYS A 61 3.27 -2.95 5.66
C CYS A 61 4.78 -2.79 5.72
N ASP A 62 5.25 -1.90 6.56
CA ASP A 62 6.64 -1.57 6.81
C ASP A 62 7.23 -2.62 7.76
N PHE A 63 7.74 -3.69 7.15
CA PHE A 63 8.34 -4.82 7.87
C PHE A 63 9.76 -4.49 8.34
N ASN A 64 10.48 -3.65 7.60
CA ASN A 64 11.82 -3.18 7.98
C ASN A 64 11.78 -1.99 8.96
N LYS A 65 10.61 -1.40 9.21
CA LYS A 65 10.39 -0.24 10.10
C LYS A 65 11.23 0.97 9.73
N ASP A 66 11.42 1.20 8.43
CA ASP A 66 12.18 2.36 7.94
C ASP A 66 11.27 3.55 7.58
N GLY A 67 9.95 3.40 7.76
CA GLY A 67 8.96 4.43 7.48
C GLY A 67 8.66 4.60 6.00
N LYS A 68 9.12 3.64 5.17
CA LYS A 68 8.97 3.64 3.71
C LYS A 68 8.39 2.32 3.26
N ILE A 69 7.78 2.31 2.09
CA ILE A 69 7.25 1.08 1.51
C ILE A 69 8.09 0.72 0.29
N ASN A 70 8.87 -0.33 0.44
CA ASN A 70 9.68 -0.83 -0.66
C ASN A 70 8.86 -1.74 -1.56
N LYS A 71 9.31 -1.91 -2.80
CA LYS A 71 8.66 -2.80 -3.77
C LYS A 71 8.41 -4.21 -3.23
N LYS A 72 9.32 -4.73 -2.40
CA LYS A 72 9.16 -6.04 -1.75
C LYS A 72 7.97 -6.06 -0.78
N GLU A 73 7.82 -5.03 0.03
CA GLU A 73 6.77 -4.92 1.05
C GLU A 73 5.41 -4.71 0.41
N LEU A 74 5.32 -3.82 -0.58
CA LEU A 74 4.11 -3.65 -1.39
C LEU A 74 3.72 -4.97 -2.08
N THR A 75 4.69 -5.67 -2.66
CA THR A 75 4.46 -6.99 -3.28
C THR A 75 3.94 -8.00 -2.27
N MET A 76 4.53 -8.04 -1.08
CA MET A 76 4.16 -9.00 -0.03
C MET A 76 2.72 -8.79 0.42
N ILE A 77 2.28 -7.54 0.52
CA ILE A 77 0.91 -7.17 0.88
C ILE A 77 -0.07 -7.42 -0.23
N LEU A 78 0.23 -6.99 -1.45
CA LEU A 78 -0.66 -7.22 -2.58
C LEU A 78 -0.86 -8.72 -2.81
N LEU A 79 0.19 -9.52 -2.60
CA LEU A 79 0.10 -10.98 -2.60
C LEU A 79 -0.68 -11.53 -1.41
N ALA A 80 -0.50 -10.97 -0.21
CA ALA A 80 -1.23 -11.38 0.99
C ALA A 80 -2.73 -11.09 0.84
N LEU A 81 -3.10 -9.88 0.42
CA LEU A 81 -4.48 -9.47 0.13
C LEU A 81 -5.09 -10.31 -1.00
N ALA A 82 -4.34 -10.56 -2.09
CA ALA A 82 -4.79 -11.43 -3.17
C ALA A 82 -4.99 -12.89 -2.72
N LYS A 83 -4.22 -13.37 -1.73
CA LYS A 83 -4.40 -14.70 -1.12
C LYS A 83 -5.54 -14.73 -0.10
N HIS A 84 -5.79 -13.66 0.64
CA HIS A 84 -6.80 -13.64 1.70
C HIS A 84 -8.24 -13.65 1.17
N SER A 85 -8.43 -13.39 -0.13
CA SER A 85 -9.73 -13.61 -0.79
C SER A 85 -10.07 -15.09 -1.05
N GLN A 86 -9.29 -16.06 -0.55
CA GLN A 86 -9.60 -17.50 -0.65
C GLN A 86 -9.77 -18.24 0.69
N GLU A 87 -9.86 -17.55 1.84
CA GLU A 87 -10.09 -18.22 3.14
C GLU A 87 -11.45 -17.93 3.82
N ASP A 88 -12.39 -17.28 3.11
CA ASP A 88 -13.80 -17.14 3.55
C ASP A 88 -14.78 -18.09 2.82
N ASP A 89 -14.29 -19.04 2.02
CA ASP A 89 -15.12 -20.01 1.26
C ASP A 89 -14.77 -21.49 1.56
N VAL A 90 -14.44 -21.80 2.82
CA VAL A 90 -14.48 -23.17 3.33
C VAL A 90 -15.29 -23.21 4.62
N LYS A 91 -16.60 -23.39 4.45
CA LYS A 91 -17.48 -23.97 5.46
C LYS A 91 -18.27 -25.10 4.85
#